data_AF-A0A931N155-F1
#
_entry.id   AF-A0A931N155-F1
#
_cell.length_a   1.000
_cell.length_b   1.000
_cell.length_c   1.000
_cell.angle_alpha   90.00
_cell.angle_beta   90.00
_cell.angle_gamma   90.00
#
_symmetry.space_group_name_H-M   'P 1'
#
loop_
_entity.id
_entity.type
_entity.pdbx_description
1 polymer ?
#
loop_
_entity_poly.entity_id
_entity_poly.type
_entity_poly.pdbx_seq_one_letter_code
_entity_poly.pdbx_strand_id
1 'polypeptide(L)'
;MTSMEAHFGDAARTVPLPKPWNLNAYLADVAAHRGRSIALRPVSAELLAEKGCRGKGLWVARAYDDIIVYDADATDRNAEHIILHEIGHMLLGHDHFDEEPEQTALAPSLAALLPSLGSRQVFGRTEFGADREQEAEVFADMTMVYATLPGKRGRGFRLFGRGSR
;
A
#
# COMPACT_ATOMS: atom_id res chain seq x y z
N MET A 1 -7.11 -16.02 -17.47
CA MET A 1 -6.61 -15.27 -16.31
C MET A 1 -7.70 -14.29 -15.93
N THR A 2 -8.23 -14.39 -14.72
CA THR A 2 -9.25 -13.46 -14.23
C THR A 2 -8.66 -12.05 -14.21
N SER A 3 -9.45 -11.03 -14.56
CA SER A 3 -9.00 -9.63 -14.65
C SER A 3 -8.19 -9.17 -13.43
N MET A 4 -8.57 -9.67 -12.25
CA MET A 4 -7.94 -9.36 -10.96
C MET A 4 -6.51 -9.89 -10.81
N GLU A 5 -6.21 -11.11 -11.29
CA GLU A 5 -4.83 -11.63 -11.29
C GLU A 5 -3.92 -10.84 -12.23
N ALA A 6 -4.49 -10.32 -13.33
CA ALA A 6 -3.78 -9.45 -14.25
C ALA A 6 -3.44 -8.10 -13.60
N HIS A 7 -4.40 -7.46 -12.91
CA HIS A 7 -4.17 -6.20 -12.19
C HIS A 7 -3.11 -6.34 -11.09
N PHE A 8 -3.15 -7.42 -10.29
CA PHE A 8 -2.07 -7.72 -9.34
C PHE A 8 -0.73 -7.93 -10.06
N GLY A 9 -0.73 -8.68 -11.16
CA GLY A 9 0.47 -8.95 -11.95
C GLY A 9 1.07 -7.70 -12.62
N ASP A 10 0.25 -6.70 -12.96
CA ASP A 10 0.69 -5.38 -13.44
C ASP A 10 1.31 -4.58 -12.30
N ALA A 11 0.62 -4.44 -11.16
CA ALA A 11 1.13 -3.71 -10.00
C ALA A 11 2.45 -4.31 -9.48
N ALA A 12 2.55 -5.64 -9.38
CA ALA A 12 3.75 -6.35 -8.97
C ALA A 12 4.90 -6.29 -10.01
N ARG A 13 4.61 -5.95 -11.27
CA ARG A 13 5.65 -5.65 -12.28
C ARG A 13 6.15 -4.22 -12.15
N THR A 14 5.27 -3.29 -11.80
CA THR A 14 5.60 -1.87 -11.60
C THR A 14 6.49 -1.69 -10.38
N VAL A 15 6.12 -2.28 -9.24
CA VAL A 15 6.94 -2.28 -8.02
C VAL A 15 7.12 -3.74 -7.55
N PRO A 16 8.28 -4.36 -7.86
CA PRO A 16 8.53 -5.76 -7.50
C PRO A 16 8.53 -6.00 -5.98
N LEU A 17 7.94 -7.12 -5.55
CA LEU A 17 7.99 -7.52 -4.15
C LEU A 17 9.43 -7.90 -3.74
N PRO A 18 9.96 -7.37 -2.62
CA PRO A 18 11.30 -7.71 -2.15
C PRO A 18 11.41 -9.18 -1.77
N LYS A 19 12.60 -9.75 -1.98
CA LYS A 19 12.93 -11.14 -1.62
C LYS A 19 14.29 -11.17 -0.90
N PRO A 20 14.35 -11.53 0.39
CA PRO A 20 13.23 -11.90 1.27
C PRO A 20 12.25 -10.73 1.50
N TRP A 21 11.02 -11.07 1.89
CA TRP A 21 10.00 -10.06 2.16
C TRP A 21 10.42 -9.12 3.29
N ASN A 22 10.20 -7.83 3.07
CA ASN A 22 10.41 -6.78 4.06
C ASN A 22 9.50 -5.60 3.71
N LEU A 23 8.51 -5.32 4.57
CA LEU A 23 7.54 -4.25 4.35
C LEU A 23 8.20 -2.87 4.20
N ASN A 24 9.22 -2.55 4.98
CA ASN A 24 9.91 -1.26 4.90
C ASN A 24 10.68 -1.10 3.59
N ALA A 25 11.31 -2.16 3.09
CA ALA A 25 11.96 -2.15 1.77
C ALA A 25 10.91 -1.93 0.67
N TYR A 26 9.77 -2.62 0.77
CA TYR A 26 8.69 -2.46 -0.20
C TYR A 26 8.11 -1.03 -0.19
N LEU A 27 7.88 -0.46 1.00
CA LEU A 27 7.45 0.94 1.16
C LEU A 27 8.43 1.92 0.53
N ALA A 28 9.73 1.68 0.66
CA ALA A 28 10.77 2.52 0.03
C ALA A 28 10.70 2.44 -1.51
N ASP A 29 10.49 1.24 -2.07
CA ASP A 29 10.35 1.04 -3.51
C ASP A 29 9.07 1.68 -4.06
N VAL A 30 7.95 1.58 -3.32
CA VAL A 30 6.69 2.25 -3.67
C VAL A 30 6.86 3.78 -3.61
N ALA A 31 7.49 4.31 -2.56
CA ALA A 31 7.76 5.75 -2.44
C ALA A 31 8.65 6.26 -3.59
N ALA A 32 9.68 5.49 -3.96
CA ALA A 32 10.53 5.79 -5.11
C ALA A 32 9.76 5.79 -6.43
N HIS A 33 8.88 4.82 -6.63
CA HIS A 33 8.00 4.75 -7.80
C HIS A 33 7.05 5.95 -7.90
N ARG A 34 6.45 6.37 -6.78
CA ARG A 34 5.54 7.53 -6.72
C ARG A 34 6.26 8.88 -6.79
N GLY A 35 7.58 8.91 -6.58
CA GLY A 35 8.36 10.14 -6.50
C GLY A 35 8.06 11.00 -5.26
N ARG A 36 7.46 10.42 -4.22
CA ARG A 36 7.09 11.10 -2.97
C ARG A 36 7.24 10.16 -1.77
N SER A 37 7.56 10.71 -0.59
CA SER A 37 7.76 9.87 0.60
C SER A 37 6.44 9.30 1.11
N ILE A 38 6.51 8.12 1.75
CA ILE A 38 5.37 7.49 2.41
C ILE A 38 5.67 7.42 3.91
N ALA A 39 4.78 7.94 4.75
CA ALA A 39 4.87 7.85 6.19
C ALA A 39 3.75 6.97 6.75
N LEU A 40 4.10 6.06 7.67
CA LEU A 40 3.13 5.29 8.42
C LEU A 40 2.71 6.04 9.70
N ARG A 41 1.41 6.07 9.99
CA ARG A 41 0.85 6.70 11.18
C ARG A 41 -0.10 5.74 11.91
N PRO A 42 0.36 5.06 12.97
CA PRO A 42 -0.54 4.29 13.82
C PRO A 42 -1.48 5.24 14.59
N VAL A 43 -2.76 4.88 14.69
CA VAL A 43 -3.79 5.56 15.49
C VAL A 43 -4.65 4.52 16.22
N SER A 44 -5.23 4.85 17.37
CA SER A 44 -6.01 3.86 18.13
C SER A 44 -7.28 3.41 17.39
N ALA A 45 -7.70 2.17 17.66
CA ALA A 45 -8.91 1.60 17.07
C ALA A 45 -10.16 2.45 17.36
N GLU A 46 -10.25 3.08 18.53
CA GLU A 46 -11.37 3.95 18.91
C GLU A 46 -11.49 5.15 17.96
N LEU A 47 -10.36 5.79 17.65
CA LEU A 47 -10.36 6.97 16.78
C LEU A 47 -10.77 6.61 15.35
N LEU A 48 -10.37 5.43 14.87
CA LEU A 48 -10.83 4.90 13.58
C LEU A 48 -12.29 4.47 13.61
N ALA A 49 -12.76 3.93 14.75
CA ALA A 49 -14.15 3.49 14.93
C ALA A 49 -15.14 4.64 14.90
N GLU A 50 -14.79 5.82 15.44
CA GLU A 50 -15.57 7.06 15.31
C GLU A 50 -15.86 7.46 13.85
N LYS A 51 -15.12 6.86 12.90
CA LYS A 51 -15.25 7.11 11.45
C LYS A 51 -15.74 5.90 10.67
N GLY A 52 -16.19 4.83 11.34
CA GLY A 52 -16.56 3.59 10.66
C GLY A 52 -15.39 2.88 9.97
N CYS A 53 -14.16 3.29 10.28
CA CYS A 53 -12.92 2.75 9.71
C CYS A 53 -12.25 1.75 10.68
N ARG A 54 -12.97 1.24 11.68
CA ARG A 54 -12.42 0.26 12.63
C ARG A 54 -11.89 -0.96 11.89
N GLY A 55 -10.65 -1.36 12.18
CA GLY A 55 -9.99 -2.48 11.49
C GLY A 55 -9.62 -2.19 10.03
N LYS A 56 -9.56 -0.92 9.63
CA LYS A 56 -9.24 -0.46 8.27
C LYS A 56 -8.19 0.65 8.31
N GLY A 57 -7.57 0.91 7.16
CA GLY A 57 -6.60 1.99 6.97
C GLY A 57 -7.21 3.22 6.32
N LEU A 58 -6.37 4.25 6.19
CA LEU A 58 -6.65 5.46 5.42
C LEU A 58 -5.37 5.93 4.72
N TRP A 59 -5.48 6.22 3.44
CA TRP A 59 -4.43 6.91 2.69
C TRP A 59 -4.72 8.41 2.54
N VAL A 60 -3.82 9.25 3.06
CA VAL A 60 -3.85 10.70 2.92
C VAL A 60 -2.79 11.15 1.91
N ALA A 61 -3.21 11.53 0.69
CA ALA A 61 -2.33 12.02 -0.36
C ALA A 61 -2.10 13.54 -0.23
N ARG A 62 -0.93 13.94 0.29
CA ARG A 62 -0.56 15.36 0.41
C ARG A 62 0.21 15.82 -0.84
N ALA A 63 0.51 17.12 -0.87
CA ALA A 63 1.16 17.73 -2.02
C ALA A 63 2.56 17.15 -2.34
N TYR A 64 3.28 16.69 -1.31
CA TYR A 64 4.68 16.26 -1.42
C TYR A 64 4.95 14.87 -0.85
N ASP A 65 3.97 14.27 -0.17
CA ASP A 65 4.11 12.97 0.49
C ASP A 65 2.75 12.32 0.73
N ASP A 66 2.78 11.02 1.00
CA ASP A 66 1.62 10.21 1.34
C ASP A 66 1.72 9.79 2.82
N ILE A 67 0.58 9.74 3.51
CA ILE A 67 0.48 9.17 4.85
C ILE A 67 -0.48 7.99 4.82
N ILE A 68 -0.04 6.83 5.30
CA ILE A 68 -0.90 5.67 5.55
C ILE A 68 -1.20 5.64 7.05
N VAL A 69 -2.46 5.87 7.39
CA VAL A 69 -2.97 5.73 8.75
C VAL A 69 -3.49 4.30 8.92
N TYR A 70 -3.14 3.64 10.02
CA TYR A 70 -3.58 2.29 10.31
C TYR A 70 -3.85 2.09 11.80
N ASP A 71 -4.59 1.05 12.12
CA ASP A 71 -4.98 0.68 13.48
C ASP A 71 -3.75 0.23 14.29
N ALA A 72 -3.42 0.99 15.33
CA ALA A 72 -2.31 0.73 16.25
C ALA A 72 -2.52 -0.52 17.10
N ASP A 73 -3.77 -0.94 17.28
CA ASP A 73 -4.16 -2.09 18.08
C ASP A 73 -4.28 -3.37 17.23
N ALA A 74 -4.03 -3.28 15.92
CA ALA A 74 -3.99 -4.42 15.03
C ALA A 74 -2.78 -5.33 15.30
N THR A 75 -2.97 -6.64 15.11
CA THR A 75 -1.84 -7.59 15.10
C THR A 75 -0.89 -7.24 13.96
N ASP A 76 0.41 -7.59 14.06
CA ASP A 76 1.41 -7.29 13.02
C ASP A 76 0.94 -7.72 11.62
N ARG A 77 0.34 -8.91 11.50
CA ARG A 77 -0.22 -9.42 10.24
C ARG A 77 -1.38 -8.56 9.72
N ASN A 78 -2.26 -8.10 10.60
CA ASN A 78 -3.40 -7.27 10.20
C ASN A 78 -2.97 -5.84 9.87
N ALA A 79 -2.03 -5.27 10.62
CA ALA A 79 -1.45 -3.97 10.32
C ALA A 79 -0.76 -3.99 8.94
N GLU A 80 0.00 -5.04 8.66
CA GLU A 80 0.63 -5.23 7.35
C GLU A 80 -0.40 -5.36 6.22
N HIS A 81 -1.46 -6.15 6.41
CA HIS A 81 -2.55 -6.26 5.44
C HIS A 81 -3.23 -4.92 5.18
N ILE A 82 -3.53 -4.15 6.23
CA ILE A 82 -4.08 -2.79 6.13
C ILE A 82 -3.14 -1.89 5.30
N ILE A 83 -1.84 -1.89 5.61
CA ILE A 83 -0.86 -1.08 4.88
C ILE A 83 -0.81 -1.48 3.39
N LEU A 84 -0.81 -2.79 3.10
CA LEU A 84 -0.78 -3.31 1.74
C LEU A 84 -2.06 -2.99 0.96
N HIS A 85 -3.21 -2.95 1.63
CA HIS A 85 -4.47 -2.50 1.02
C HIS A 85 -4.37 -1.04 0.56
N GLU A 86 -3.87 -0.14 1.41
CA GLU A 86 -3.67 1.27 1.04
C GLU A 86 -2.62 1.42 -0.09
N ILE A 87 -1.55 0.61 -0.10
CA ILE A 87 -0.60 0.55 -1.23
C ILE A 87 -1.28 0.04 -2.50
N GLY A 88 -2.23 -0.88 -2.40
CA GLY A 88 -3.03 -1.36 -3.53
C GLY A 88 -3.72 -0.21 -4.25
N HIS A 89 -4.39 0.68 -3.51
CA HIS A 89 -4.98 1.89 -4.10
C HIS A 89 -3.95 2.76 -4.83
N MET A 90 -2.75 2.92 -4.27
CA MET A 90 -1.68 3.71 -4.88
C MET A 90 -1.17 3.12 -6.19
N LEU A 91 -0.92 1.81 -6.23
CA LEU A 91 -0.30 1.14 -7.39
C LEU A 91 -1.30 0.81 -8.50
N LEU A 92 -2.58 0.65 -8.15
CA LEU A 92 -3.68 0.48 -9.11
C LEU A 92 -4.21 1.83 -9.63
N GLY A 93 -3.67 2.95 -9.16
CA GLY A 93 -4.02 4.28 -9.66
C GLY A 93 -5.42 4.73 -9.27
N HIS A 94 -5.93 4.28 -8.12
CA HIS A 94 -7.28 4.64 -7.64
C HIS A 94 -7.41 6.12 -7.24
N ASP A 95 -6.31 6.89 -7.25
CA ASP A 95 -6.24 8.34 -7.07
C ASP A 95 -6.59 9.16 -8.33
N HIS A 96 -6.72 8.52 -9.49
CA HIS A 96 -7.11 9.17 -10.74
C HIS A 96 -8.64 9.19 -10.86
N PHE A 97 -9.25 10.28 -10.40
CA PHE A 97 -10.66 10.56 -10.66
C PHE A 97 -10.77 11.35 -11.97
N ASP A 98 -11.59 10.87 -12.91
CA ASP A 98 -11.95 11.62 -14.14
C ASP A 98 -12.83 12.86 -13.83
N GLU A 99 -13.29 12.98 -12.59
CA GLU A 99 -14.06 14.10 -12.05
C GLU A 99 -13.28 14.72 -10.87
N GLU A 100 -13.34 16.04 -10.70
CA GLU A 100 -12.68 16.76 -9.60
C GLU A 100 -12.96 16.04 -8.27
N PRO A 101 -11.94 15.51 -7.57
CA PRO A 101 -12.16 14.67 -6.41
C PRO A 101 -12.90 15.46 -5.33
N GLU A 102 -14.00 14.89 -4.84
CA GLU A 102 -14.73 15.44 -3.70
C GLU A 102 -13.75 15.51 -2.53
N GLN A 103 -13.42 16.73 -2.10
CA GLN A 103 -12.49 16.94 -0.99
C GLN A 103 -13.20 16.53 0.31
N THR A 104 -13.16 15.25 0.69
CA THR A 104 -13.62 14.86 2.02
C THR A 104 -12.64 15.40 3.05
N ALA A 105 -13.09 16.40 3.79
CA ALA A 105 -12.32 16.95 4.89
C ALA A 105 -12.05 15.85 5.94
N LEU A 106 -10.78 15.70 6.35
CA LEU A 106 -10.41 14.90 7.51
C LEU A 106 -11.22 15.36 8.72
N ALA A 107 -11.65 14.41 9.55
CA ALA A 107 -12.22 14.74 10.84
C ALA A 107 -11.23 15.57 11.67
N PRO A 108 -11.69 16.60 12.41
CA PRO A 108 -10.80 17.48 13.18
C PRO A 108 -9.84 16.74 14.13
N SER A 109 -10.28 15.63 14.72
CA SER A 109 -9.48 14.79 15.61
C SER A 109 -8.32 14.09 14.89
N LEU A 110 -8.53 13.59 13.66
CA LEU A 110 -7.48 12.99 12.84
C LEU A 110 -6.58 14.05 12.20
N ALA A 111 -7.17 15.17 11.76
CA ALA A 111 -6.43 16.33 11.27
C ALA A 111 -5.46 16.87 12.33
N ALA A 112 -5.84 16.87 13.62
CA ALA A 112 -4.97 17.29 14.72
C ALA A 112 -3.78 16.34 14.96
N LEU A 113 -3.88 15.07 14.54
CA LEU A 113 -2.80 14.07 14.66
C LEU A 113 -1.86 14.05 13.45
N LEU A 114 -2.23 14.71 12.36
CA LEU A 114 -1.44 14.80 11.14
C LEU A 114 -0.73 16.17 11.11
N PRO A 115 0.61 16.24 10.97
CA PRO A 115 1.34 17.51 10.96
C PRO A 115 0.80 18.49 9.91
N SER A 116 0.68 19.76 10.31
CA SER A 116 0.04 20.90 9.61
C SER A 116 -0.25 20.66 8.13
N LEU A 117 -1.54 20.53 7.85
CA LEU A 117 -2.13 20.25 6.55
C LEU A 117 -1.88 21.40 5.56
N GLY A 118 -0.82 21.27 4.76
CA GLY A 118 -0.81 21.75 3.37
C GLY A 118 -1.44 20.71 2.43
N SER A 119 -2.40 19.92 2.92
CA SER A 119 -2.96 18.76 2.22
C SER A 119 -3.79 19.21 1.02
N ARG A 120 -3.48 18.68 -0.16
CA ARG A 120 -4.29 18.88 -1.35
C ARG A 120 -5.47 17.90 -1.40
N GLN A 121 -5.31 16.67 -0.91
CA GLN A 121 -6.33 15.61 -0.99
C GLN A 121 -6.26 14.66 0.23
N VAL A 122 -7.38 14.04 0.57
CA VAL A 122 -7.52 13.02 1.62
C VAL A 122 -8.39 11.95 0.98
N PHE A 123 -7.92 10.70 0.91
CA PHE A 123 -8.69 9.64 0.28
C PHE A 123 -9.21 8.68 1.35
N GLY A 124 -10.49 8.81 1.68
CA GLY A 124 -11.21 7.94 2.59
C GLY A 124 -11.73 6.68 1.92
N ARG A 125 -11.81 5.55 2.64
CA ARG A 125 -12.51 4.33 2.16
C ARG A 125 -13.97 4.54 1.77
N THR A 126 -14.60 5.63 2.19
CA THR A 126 -15.97 5.97 1.75
C THR A 126 -16.02 6.55 0.33
N GLU A 127 -14.87 6.73 -0.34
CA GLU A 127 -14.75 7.39 -1.64
C GLU A 127 -14.37 6.44 -2.78
N PHE A 128 -13.97 5.21 -2.46
CA PHE A 128 -13.67 4.20 -3.46
C PHE A 128 -14.91 3.31 -3.69
N GLY A 129 -15.36 3.21 -4.95
CA GLY A 129 -16.44 2.30 -5.33
C GLY A 129 -16.10 0.84 -5.00
N ALA A 130 -17.12 -0.01 -4.87
CA ALA A 130 -16.98 -1.39 -4.42
C ALA A 130 -15.93 -2.20 -5.21
N ASP A 131 -15.83 -1.96 -6.52
CA ASP A 131 -14.85 -2.63 -7.38
C ASP A 131 -13.41 -2.25 -7.00
N ARG A 132 -13.13 -0.97 -6.75
CA ARG A 132 -11.79 -0.48 -6.37
C ARG A 132 -11.38 -0.99 -4.99
N GLU A 133 -12.30 -1.01 -4.03
CA GLU A 133 -12.05 -1.63 -2.71
C GLU A 133 -11.74 -3.13 -2.85
N GLN A 134 -12.45 -3.83 -3.73
CA GLN A 134 -12.21 -5.25 -3.99
C GLN A 134 -10.85 -5.51 -4.64
N GLU A 135 -10.42 -4.65 -5.56
CA GLU A 135 -9.11 -4.74 -6.20
C GLU A 135 -7.96 -4.50 -5.22
N ALA A 136 -8.08 -3.49 -4.35
CA ALA A 136 -7.11 -3.21 -3.29
C ALA A 136 -7.04 -4.37 -2.27
N GLU A 137 -8.18 -4.97 -1.92
CA GLU A 137 -8.23 -6.14 -1.03
C GLU A 137 -7.51 -7.36 -1.64
N VAL A 138 -7.79 -7.67 -2.91
CA VAL A 138 -7.12 -8.77 -3.61
C VAL A 138 -5.62 -8.51 -3.72
N PHE A 139 -5.22 -7.27 -3.97
CA PHE A 139 -3.81 -6.89 -4.01
C PHE A 139 -3.10 -7.18 -2.69
N ALA A 140 -3.72 -6.81 -1.56
CA ALA A 140 -3.17 -7.04 -0.23
C ALA A 140 -3.03 -8.54 0.06
N ASP A 141 -4.10 -9.31 -0.16
CA ASP A 141 -4.12 -10.76 0.07
C ASP A 141 -3.06 -11.49 -0.75
N MET A 142 -2.96 -11.15 -2.05
CA MET A 142 -1.99 -11.76 -2.94
C MET A 142 -0.56 -11.39 -2.54
N THR A 143 -0.30 -10.13 -2.19
CA THR A 143 1.02 -9.70 -1.71
C THR A 143 1.44 -10.50 -0.48
N MET A 144 0.55 -10.67 0.49
CA MET A 144 0.81 -11.49 1.69
C MET A 144 1.14 -12.94 1.34
N VAL A 145 0.42 -13.54 0.38
CA VAL A 145 0.72 -14.89 -0.10
C VAL A 145 2.11 -14.95 -0.74
N TYR A 146 2.41 -14.07 -1.70
CA TYR A 146 3.69 -14.09 -2.41
C TYR A 146 4.89 -13.70 -1.54
N ALA A 147 4.68 -12.86 -0.53
CA ALA A 147 5.67 -12.49 0.48
C ALA A 147 6.18 -13.71 1.26
N THR A 148 5.31 -14.69 1.51
CA THR A 148 5.68 -15.92 2.24
C THR A 148 6.38 -16.96 1.37
N LEU A 149 6.35 -16.81 0.04
CA LEU A 149 6.97 -17.79 -0.85
C LEU A 149 8.50 -17.68 -0.82
N PRO A 150 9.22 -18.82 -0.73
CA PRO A 150 10.68 -18.81 -0.75
C PRO A 150 11.19 -18.21 -2.06
N GLY A 151 12.10 -17.24 -1.95
CA GLY A 151 12.72 -16.63 -3.11
C GLY A 151 13.43 -17.69 -3.97
N LYS A 152 13.22 -17.66 -5.29
CA LYS A 152 14.03 -18.48 -6.21
C LYS A 152 15.48 -18.07 -6.00
N ARG A 153 16.27 -18.92 -5.34
CA ARG A 153 17.73 -18.77 -5.30
C ARG A 153 18.19 -18.62 -6.75
N GLY A 154 18.77 -17.47 -7.08
CA GLY A 154 19.38 -17.26 -8.38
C GLY A 154 20.31 -18.44 -8.64
N ARG A 155 20.10 -19.15 -9.76
CA ARG A 155 21.01 -20.21 -10.17
C ARG A 155 22.35 -19.54 -10.40
N GLY A 156 23.24 -19.62 -9.42
CA GLY A 156 24.64 -19.21 -9.57
C GLY A 156 25.18 -19.90 -10.80
N PHE A 157 25.49 -19.11 -11.83
CA PHE A 157 26.10 -19.60 -13.04
C PHE A 157 27.50 -20.09 -12.67
N ARG A 158 27.65 -21.40 -12.41
CA ARG A 158 28.98 -22.00 -12.28
C ARG A 158 29.61 -22.00 -13.66
N LEU A 159 30.42 -20.98 -13.93
CA LEU A 159 31.42 -20.99 -14.99
C LEU A 159 32.41 -22.12 -14.65
N PHE A 160 32.14 -23.33 -15.15
CA PHE A 160 33.18 -24.35 -15.25
C PHE A 160 34.05 -24.00 -16.47
N GLY A 161 35.11 -23.25 -16.22
CA GLY A 161 36.19 -23.05 -17.17
C GLY A 161 36.86 -24.39 -17.49
N ARG A 162 36.92 -24.72 -18.78
CA ARG A 162 37.71 -25.83 -19.33
C ARG A 162 39.18 -25.59 -19.00
N GLY A 163 39.77 -26.45 -18.20
CA GLY A 163 41.22 -26.59 -18.12
C GLY A 163 41.69 -27.44 -19.30
N SER A 164 42.31 -26.82 -20.29
CA SER A 164 43.23 -27.50 -21.19
C SER A 164 44.49 -27.88 -20.41
N ARG A 165 44.86 -29.15 -20.45
CA ARG A 165 46.22 -29.66 -20.67
C ARG A 165 46.14 -31.15 -20.96
#